data_AF-A0A923BNF3-F1
#
_entry.id   AF-A0A923BNF3-F1
#
_cell.length_a   1.000
_cell.length_b   1.000
_cell.length_c   1.000
_cell.angle_alpha   90.00
_cell.angle_beta   90.00
_cell.angle_gamma   90.00
#
_symmetry.space_group_name_H-M   'P 1'
#
loop_
_entity.id
_entity.type
_entity.pdbx_description
1 polymer ?
#
loop_
_entity_poly.entity_id
_entity_poly.type
_entity_poly.pdbx_seq_one_letter_code
_entity_poly.pdbx_strand_id
1 'polypeptide(L)'
;MAAVNNKVVLPEDWTVVVLGFAIILLFLAGWIIPVPTYSWSSSSDLTEKVFAFQNLISIAAQFALVFIFSVLGALLTGKRINYSMITFPIIYVLTVIALLLAGNKEIKGLNLEAVIFSLVIGLLIGNTISLPSWFREVLSTELYVKIGLVLLGTSVIFSDILKAGALGLIQALVVVLSVWYFAFWLCKKLKIDEELSLMISSAVSICGVSAAIATAGAIKGDTKKLSYVISLVLITAIPMMIFMPYL
;
A
#
# COMPACT_ATOMS: atom_id res chain seq x y z
N MET A 1 24.01 38.64 -1.41
CA MET A 1 22.88 38.04 -2.14
C MET A 1 22.93 36.54 -1.95
N ALA A 2 22.17 36.01 -0.98
CA ALA A 2 22.02 34.57 -0.81
C ALA A 2 21.01 34.08 -1.85
N ALA A 3 21.41 33.10 -2.65
CA ALA A 3 20.52 32.48 -3.63
C ALA A 3 19.31 31.88 -2.89
N VAL A 4 18.12 32.43 -3.17
CA VAL A 4 16.84 31.85 -2.77
C VAL A 4 16.76 30.49 -3.45
N ASN A 5 17.01 29.43 -2.70
CA ASN A 5 16.94 28.07 -3.19
C ASN A 5 15.46 27.74 -3.41
N ASN A 6 14.97 27.99 -4.63
CA ASN A 6 13.63 27.63 -5.11
C ASN A 6 13.52 26.09 -5.14
N LYS A 7 13.38 25.46 -3.97
CA LYS A 7 12.90 24.09 -3.90
C LYS A 7 11.40 24.15 -4.20
N VAL A 8 11.02 23.67 -5.38
CA VAL A 8 9.62 23.40 -5.69
C VAL A 8 9.18 22.26 -4.77
N VAL A 9 8.68 22.60 -3.59
CA VAL A 9 8.12 21.64 -2.65
C VAL A 9 6.65 21.50 -3.01
N LEU A 10 6.30 20.40 -3.67
CA LEU A 10 4.91 20.06 -3.91
C LEU A 10 4.33 19.44 -2.63
N PRO A 11 3.04 19.70 -2.32
CA PRO A 11 2.34 18.94 -1.30
C PRO A 11 2.30 17.46 -1.69
N GLU A 12 2.21 16.58 -0.68
CA GLU A 12 2.29 15.13 -0.85
C GLU A 12 1.22 14.60 -1.83
N ASP A 13 0.01 15.17 -1.79
CA ASP A 13 -1.09 14.81 -2.70
C ASP A 13 -0.75 15.08 -4.16
N TRP A 14 -0.19 16.25 -4.47
CA TRP A 14 0.19 16.58 -5.85
C TRP A 14 1.41 15.79 -6.30
N THR A 15 2.32 15.45 -5.38
CA THR A 15 3.46 14.57 -5.66
C THR A 15 2.97 13.18 -6.08
N VAL A 16 1.99 12.62 -5.38
CA VAL A 16 1.35 11.34 -5.72
C VAL A 16 0.73 11.40 -7.11
N VAL A 17 -0.03 12.45 -7.43
CA VAL A 17 -0.67 12.60 -8.74
C VAL A 17 0.38 12.63 -9.85
N VAL A 18 1.41 13.46 -9.72
CA VAL A 18 2.48 13.60 -10.72
C VAL A 18 3.23 12.28 -10.92
N LEU A 19 3.66 11.64 -9.84
CA LEU A 19 4.41 10.37 -9.93
C LEU A 19 3.52 9.22 -10.43
N GLY A 20 2.28 9.14 -9.99
CA GLY A 20 1.32 8.13 -10.45
C GLY A 20 1.08 8.23 -11.96
N PHE A 21 0.79 9.43 -12.47
CA PHE A 21 0.65 9.67 -13.91
C PHE A 21 1.94 9.40 -14.68
N ALA A 22 3.10 9.77 -14.13
CA ALA A 22 4.38 9.48 -14.76
C ALA A 22 4.62 7.97 -14.92
N ILE A 23 4.28 7.15 -13.91
CA ILE A 23 4.37 5.69 -14.02
C ILE A 23 3.42 5.18 -15.11
N ILE A 24 2.16 5.62 -15.09
CA ILE A 24 1.16 5.20 -16.09
C ILE A 24 1.62 5.52 -17.51
N LEU A 25 2.10 6.75 -17.75
CA LEU A 25 2.59 7.17 -19.06
C LEU A 25 3.82 6.37 -19.50
N LEU A 26 4.71 6.04 -18.57
CA LEU A 26 5.91 5.23 -18.86
C LEU A 26 5.52 3.81 -19.29
N PHE A 27 4.52 3.20 -18.64
CA PHE A 27 3.96 1.91 -19.06
C PHE A 27 3.23 2.00 -20.40
N LEU A 28 2.43 3.04 -20.65
CA LEU A 28 1.75 3.27 -21.93
C LEU A 28 2.72 3.55 -23.08
N ALA A 29 3.88 4.13 -22.79
CA ALA A 29 4.97 4.33 -23.76
C ALA A 29 5.70 3.03 -24.14
N GLY A 30 5.27 1.88 -23.62
CA GLY A 30 5.79 0.55 -23.99
C GLY A 30 6.95 0.07 -23.12
N TRP A 31 7.31 0.79 -22.06
CA TRP A 31 8.32 0.31 -21.10
C TRP A 31 7.68 -0.67 -20.13
N ILE A 32 7.60 -1.93 -20.55
CA ILE A 32 7.09 -3.03 -19.73
C ILE A 32 8.24 -3.63 -18.94
N ILE A 33 8.12 -3.63 -17.61
CA ILE A 33 9.14 -4.20 -16.73
C ILE A 33 8.84 -5.68 -16.54
N PRO A 34 9.85 -6.55 -16.69
CA PRO A 34 9.66 -7.98 -16.44
C PRO A 34 9.28 -8.21 -14.97
N VAL A 35 8.16 -8.89 -14.75
CA VAL A 35 7.69 -9.22 -13.40
C VAL A 35 8.56 -10.33 -12.82
N PRO A 36 9.22 -10.13 -11.66
CA PRO A 36 10.03 -11.18 -11.07
C PRO A 36 9.17 -12.33 -10.55
N THR A 37 9.71 -13.54 -10.65
CA THR A 37 9.08 -14.74 -10.09
C THR A 37 9.71 -15.07 -8.75
N TYR A 38 8.88 -15.15 -7.72
CA TYR A 38 9.29 -15.54 -6.36
C TYR A 38 8.79 -16.93 -5.96
N SER A 39 8.13 -17.67 -6.86
CA SER A 39 7.54 -18.99 -6.54
C SER A 39 8.57 -20.10 -6.58
N TRP A 40 8.65 -20.93 -5.54
CA TRP A 40 9.57 -22.08 -5.48
C TRP A 40 8.98 -23.24 -4.67
N SER A 41 9.37 -24.48 -5.02
CA SER A 41 8.91 -25.72 -4.36
C SER A 41 10.02 -26.54 -3.73
N SER A 42 11.24 -26.45 -4.24
CA SER A 42 12.41 -27.18 -3.76
C SER A 42 13.63 -26.26 -3.66
N SER A 43 14.64 -26.65 -2.88
CA SER A 43 15.91 -25.89 -2.78
C SER A 43 16.62 -25.73 -4.13
N SER A 44 16.40 -26.64 -5.08
CA SER A 44 16.87 -26.52 -6.47
C SER A 44 16.10 -25.47 -7.28
N ASP A 45 14.79 -25.32 -7.08
CA ASP A 45 13.98 -24.29 -7.74
C ASP A 45 14.36 -22.89 -7.27
N LEU A 46 14.79 -22.73 -6.01
CA LEU A 46 15.32 -21.47 -5.49
C LEU A 46 16.52 -21.01 -6.32
N THR A 47 17.47 -21.90 -6.60
CA THR A 47 18.65 -21.56 -7.39
C THR A 47 18.34 -21.40 -8.88
N GLU A 48 17.46 -22.24 -9.43
CA GLU A 48 17.20 -22.29 -10.88
C GLU A 48 16.13 -21.32 -11.37
N LYS A 49 15.20 -20.87 -10.52
CA LYS A 49 14.10 -19.96 -10.90
C LYS A 49 14.23 -18.61 -10.22
N VAL A 50 14.43 -18.61 -8.90
CA VAL A 50 14.45 -17.38 -8.11
C VAL A 50 15.81 -16.66 -8.25
N PHE A 51 16.92 -17.38 -8.10
CA PHE A 51 18.27 -16.85 -8.28
C PHE A 51 18.82 -16.98 -9.70
N ALA A 52 17.98 -17.37 -10.66
CA ALA A 52 18.36 -17.33 -12.07
C ALA A 52 18.80 -15.92 -12.48
N PHE A 53 19.85 -15.83 -13.29
CA PHE A 53 20.40 -14.56 -13.77
C PHE A 53 19.32 -13.66 -14.40
N GLN A 54 18.42 -14.26 -15.20
CA GLN A 54 17.32 -13.53 -15.83
C GLN A 54 16.33 -12.96 -14.80
N ASN A 55 16.02 -13.71 -13.74
CA ASN A 55 15.11 -13.25 -12.68
C ASN A 55 15.78 -12.18 -11.81
N LEU A 56 17.09 -12.31 -11.57
CA LEU A 56 17.88 -11.30 -10.86
C LEU A 56 17.89 -9.96 -11.59
N ILE A 57 17.98 -9.98 -12.93
CA ILE A 57 17.84 -8.77 -13.75
C ILE A 57 16.44 -8.16 -13.57
N SER A 58 15.38 -8.98 -13.54
CA SER A 58 14.02 -8.48 -13.30
C SER A 58 13.87 -7.84 -11.91
N ILE A 59 14.42 -8.47 -10.87
CA ILE A 59 14.44 -7.91 -9.51
C ILE A 59 15.22 -6.59 -9.49
N ALA A 60 16.40 -6.55 -10.11
CA ALA A 60 17.21 -5.34 -10.19
C ALA A 60 16.53 -4.22 -11.00
N ALA A 61 15.84 -4.56 -12.09
CA ALA A 61 15.08 -3.61 -12.90
C ALA A 61 13.89 -3.04 -12.13
N GLN A 62 13.15 -3.88 -11.39
CA GLN A 62 12.08 -3.43 -10.51
C GLN A 62 12.63 -2.54 -9.38
N PHE A 63 13.73 -2.94 -8.75
CA PHE A 63 14.41 -2.13 -7.74
C PHE A 63 14.79 -0.76 -8.30
N ALA A 64 15.45 -0.72 -9.46
CA ALA A 64 15.88 0.53 -10.09
C ALA A 64 14.69 1.47 -10.35
N LEU A 65 13.57 0.95 -10.88
CA LEU A 65 12.39 1.79 -11.08
C LEU A 65 11.88 2.34 -9.76
N VAL A 66 11.57 1.49 -8.79
CA VAL A 66 10.91 1.97 -7.56
C VAL A 66 11.87 2.85 -6.75
N PHE A 67 13.17 2.61 -6.83
CA PHE A 67 14.21 3.48 -6.27
C PHE A 67 14.22 4.87 -6.94
N ILE A 68 14.18 4.95 -8.26
CA ILE A 68 14.09 6.23 -8.99
C ILE A 68 12.83 7.00 -8.56
N PHE A 69 11.68 6.34 -8.52
CA PHE A 69 10.42 6.97 -8.10
C PHE A 69 10.43 7.39 -6.62
N SER A 70 11.07 6.61 -5.74
CA SER A 70 11.27 6.98 -4.34
C SER A 70 12.14 8.22 -4.20
N VAL A 71 13.25 8.31 -4.94
CA VAL A 71 14.15 9.47 -4.94
C VAL A 71 13.45 10.70 -5.52
N LEU A 72 12.70 10.55 -6.61
CA LEU A 72 11.89 11.63 -7.19
C LEU A 72 10.81 12.11 -6.21
N GLY A 73 10.13 11.20 -5.52
CA GLY A 73 9.18 11.55 -4.46
C GLY A 73 9.83 12.32 -3.33
N ALA A 74 10.99 11.87 -2.84
CA ALA A 74 11.74 12.61 -1.82
C ALA A 74 12.16 14.01 -2.29
N LEU A 75 12.54 14.15 -3.56
CA LEU A 75 12.93 15.44 -4.15
C LEU A 75 11.74 16.39 -4.29
N LEU A 76 10.59 15.91 -4.75
CA LEU A 76 9.37 16.71 -4.93
C LEU A 76 8.72 17.12 -3.60
N THR A 77 8.75 16.24 -2.60
CA THR A 77 8.24 16.54 -1.25
C THR A 77 9.25 17.32 -0.40
N GLY A 78 10.45 17.60 -0.92
CA GLY A 78 11.50 18.34 -0.22
C GLY A 78 12.14 17.60 0.97
N LYS A 79 11.91 16.30 1.09
CA LYS A 79 12.49 15.44 2.14
C LYS A 79 14.00 15.24 1.89
N ARG A 80 14.72 14.84 2.94
CA ARG A 80 16.18 14.63 2.86
C ARG A 80 16.50 13.39 2.00
N ILE A 81 16.94 13.64 0.78
CA ILE A 81 17.26 12.60 -0.22
C ILE A 81 18.27 11.59 0.30
N ASN A 82 19.29 12.04 1.03
CA ASN A 82 20.36 11.17 1.55
C ASN A 82 19.83 10.04 2.44
N TYR A 83 18.83 10.32 3.28
CA TYR A 83 18.21 9.29 4.12
C TYR A 83 17.25 8.41 3.31
N SER A 84 16.56 8.98 2.30
CA SER A 84 15.71 8.21 1.39
C SER A 84 16.48 7.14 0.61
N MET A 85 17.68 7.49 0.13
CA MET A 85 18.54 6.57 -0.61
C MET A 85 19.04 5.39 0.23
N ILE A 86 19.15 5.54 1.56
CA ILE A 86 19.62 4.47 2.46
C ILE A 86 18.45 3.61 2.95
N THR A 87 17.33 4.25 3.31
CA THR A 87 16.16 3.55 3.86
C THR A 87 15.45 2.70 2.81
N PHE A 88 15.35 3.17 1.57
CA PHE A 88 14.59 2.48 0.53
C PHE A 88 15.17 1.09 0.16
N PRO A 89 16.49 0.91 -0.07
CA PRO A 89 17.09 -0.40 -0.29
C PRO A 89 16.83 -1.38 0.84
N ILE A 90 16.87 -0.92 2.10
CA ILE A 90 16.60 -1.76 3.27
C ILE A 90 15.16 -2.28 3.22
N ILE A 91 14.19 -1.39 2.99
CA ILE A 91 12.78 -1.78 2.89
C ILE A 91 12.57 -2.75 1.72
N TYR A 92 13.16 -2.47 0.55
CA TYR A 92 13.04 -3.32 -0.63
C TYR A 92 13.58 -4.73 -0.38
N VAL A 93 14.74 -4.86 0.28
CA VAL A 93 15.30 -6.17 0.65
C VAL A 93 14.36 -6.91 1.61
N LEU A 94 13.80 -6.23 2.61
CA LEU A 94 12.82 -6.83 3.52
C LEU A 94 11.56 -7.31 2.77
N THR A 95 11.08 -6.54 1.78
CA THR A 95 9.96 -6.93 0.92
C THR A 95 10.30 -8.14 0.05
N VAL A 96 11.50 -8.19 -0.54
CA VAL A 96 11.95 -9.36 -1.30
C VAL A 96 12.01 -10.59 -0.41
N ILE A 97 12.52 -10.48 0.82
CA ILE A 97 12.53 -11.59 1.79
C ILE A 97 11.09 -12.05 2.09
N ALA A 98 10.15 -11.13 2.31
CA ALA A 98 8.74 -11.47 2.54
C ALA A 98 8.12 -12.20 1.34
N LEU A 99 8.39 -11.73 0.12
CA LEU A 99 7.93 -12.35 -1.13
C LEU A 99 8.54 -13.74 -1.36
N LEU A 100 9.81 -13.93 -0.99
CA LEU A 100 10.48 -15.22 -1.06
C LEU A 100 9.88 -16.23 -0.08
N LEU A 101 9.58 -15.80 1.15
CA LEU A 101 8.92 -16.65 2.14
C LEU A 101 7.50 -17.05 1.67
N ALA A 102 6.71 -16.08 1.22
CA ALA A 102 5.37 -16.34 0.66
C ALA A 102 5.39 -17.13 -0.66
N GLY A 103 6.53 -17.15 -1.34
CA GLY A 103 6.76 -17.86 -2.59
C GLY A 103 6.82 -19.38 -2.46
N ASN A 104 7.04 -19.90 -1.25
CA ASN A 104 7.16 -21.32 -0.99
C ASN A 104 5.82 -22.05 -1.25
N LYS A 105 5.86 -23.17 -1.97
CA LYS A 105 4.69 -24.00 -2.28
C LYS A 105 3.87 -24.41 -1.05
N GLU A 106 4.52 -24.73 0.07
CA GLU A 106 3.81 -25.09 1.32
C GLU A 106 3.03 -23.90 1.88
N ILE A 107 3.65 -22.72 1.86
CA ILE A 107 3.07 -21.48 2.37
C ILE A 107 1.95 -20.98 1.45
N LYS A 108 2.11 -21.13 0.13
CA LYS A 108 1.03 -20.92 -0.85
C LYS A 108 -0.13 -21.89 -0.65
N GLY A 109 0.16 -23.14 -0.28
CA GLY A 109 -0.86 -24.14 0.04
C GLY A 109 -1.70 -23.78 1.26
N LEU A 110 -1.15 -22.96 2.17
CA LEU A 110 -1.84 -22.38 3.31
C LEU A 110 -2.50 -21.02 3.01
N ASN A 111 -2.56 -20.60 1.73
CA ASN A 111 -3.07 -19.29 1.31
C ASN A 111 -2.45 -18.08 2.02
N LEU A 112 -1.22 -18.22 2.55
CA LEU A 112 -0.54 -17.14 3.24
C LEU A 112 0.09 -16.17 2.23
N GLU A 113 -0.50 -14.99 2.08
CA GLU A 113 0.01 -13.94 1.21
C GLU A 113 1.28 -13.27 1.74
N ALA A 114 2.07 -12.70 0.81
CA ALA A 114 3.26 -11.91 1.12
C ALA A 114 2.99 -10.71 2.04
N VAL A 115 1.76 -10.20 2.05
CA VAL A 115 1.31 -9.12 2.93
C VAL A 115 1.43 -9.53 4.40
N ILE A 116 1.07 -10.78 4.74
CA ILE A 116 1.15 -11.30 6.11
C ILE A 116 2.61 -11.34 6.59
N PHE A 117 3.51 -11.88 5.77
CA PHE A 117 4.95 -11.93 6.10
C PHE A 117 5.55 -10.53 6.24
N SER A 118 5.18 -9.62 5.35
CA SER A 118 5.63 -8.22 5.41
C SER A 118 5.18 -7.55 6.71
N LEU A 119 3.94 -7.82 7.15
CA LEU A 119 3.41 -7.32 8.42
C LEU A 119 4.16 -7.91 9.62
N VAL A 120 4.34 -9.23 9.66
CA VAL A 120 5.05 -9.90 10.78
C VAL A 120 6.47 -9.39 10.90
N ILE A 121 7.21 -9.30 9.79
CA ILE A 121 8.57 -8.75 9.77
C ILE A 121 8.58 -7.30 10.27
N GLY A 122 7.65 -6.46 9.79
CA GLY A 122 7.51 -5.08 10.23
C GLY A 122 7.22 -4.95 11.73
N LEU A 123 6.31 -5.78 12.26
CA LEU A 123 5.95 -5.80 13.68
C LEU A 123 7.12 -6.26 14.55
N LEU A 124 7.84 -7.31 14.14
CA LEU A 124 9.01 -7.82 14.84
C LEU A 124 10.12 -6.77 14.91
N ILE A 125 10.43 -6.13 13.78
CA ILE A 125 11.44 -5.07 13.74
C ILE A 125 11.00 -3.88 14.58
N GLY A 126 9.75 -3.43 14.46
CA GLY A 126 9.23 -2.28 15.20
C GLY A 126 9.17 -2.49 16.71
N ASN A 127 8.99 -3.73 17.17
CA ASN A 127 8.94 -4.07 18.60
C ASN A 127 10.32 -4.41 19.18
N THR A 128 11.26 -4.92 18.37
CA THR A 128 12.58 -5.36 18.84
C THR A 128 13.64 -4.27 18.69
N ILE A 129 13.53 -3.41 17.68
CA ILE A 129 14.55 -2.42 17.32
C ILE A 129 13.95 -1.02 17.38
N SER A 130 14.56 -0.14 18.18
CA SER A 130 14.24 1.29 18.15
C SER A 130 14.77 1.92 16.86
N LEU A 131 13.88 2.05 15.87
CA LEU A 131 14.18 2.69 14.59
C LEU A 131 14.57 4.16 14.80
N PRO A 132 15.72 4.61 14.26
CA PRO A 132 16.19 5.98 14.44
C PRO A 132 15.27 6.98 13.73
N SER A 133 15.26 8.24 14.20
CA SER A 133 14.35 9.30 13.71
C SER A 133 14.44 9.52 12.20
N TRP A 134 15.65 9.50 11.64
CA TRP A 134 15.89 9.64 10.20
C TRP A 134 15.26 8.51 9.36
N PHE A 135 15.09 7.32 9.92
CA PHE A 135 14.42 6.20 9.24
C PHE A 135 12.91 6.43 9.23
N ARG A 136 12.35 6.87 10.36
CA ARG A 136 10.91 7.16 10.50
C ARG A 136 10.45 8.34 9.65
N GLU A 137 11.26 9.39 9.55
CA GLU A 137 10.95 10.59 8.74
C GLU A 137 10.83 10.29 7.23
N VAL A 138 11.52 9.24 6.77
CA VAL A 138 11.53 8.80 5.37
C VAL A 138 10.37 7.87 5.03
N LEU A 139 9.82 7.14 6.03
CA LEU A 139 8.63 6.28 5.85
C LEU A 139 7.39 7.14 5.53
N SER A 140 7.26 7.48 4.26
CA SER A 140 6.12 8.21 3.70
C SER A 140 5.05 7.20 3.32
N THR A 141 4.54 6.47 4.32
CA THR A 141 3.58 5.38 4.11
C THR A 141 2.38 5.85 3.30
N GLU A 142 1.93 7.08 3.53
CA GLU A 142 0.84 7.70 2.79
C GLU A 142 1.15 7.89 1.29
N LEU A 143 2.29 8.50 0.93
CA LEU A 143 2.75 8.61 -0.46
C LEU A 143 2.82 7.25 -1.17
N TYR A 144 3.46 6.24 -0.58
CA TYR A 144 3.61 4.93 -1.22
C TYR A 144 2.27 4.20 -1.37
N VAL A 145 1.41 4.24 -0.34
CA VAL A 145 0.07 3.63 -0.40
C VAL A 145 -0.79 4.32 -1.45
N LYS A 146 -0.78 5.66 -1.51
CA LYS A 146 -1.55 6.41 -2.52
C LYS A 146 -1.08 6.11 -3.95
N ILE A 147 0.24 6.07 -4.19
CA ILE A 147 0.77 5.65 -5.50
C ILE A 147 0.34 4.22 -5.82
N GLY A 148 0.43 3.31 -4.86
CA GLY A 148 -0.05 1.93 -5.00
C GLY A 148 -1.53 1.85 -5.39
N LEU A 149 -2.40 2.65 -4.78
CA LEU A 149 -3.82 2.72 -5.12
C LEU A 149 -4.05 3.23 -6.56
N VAL A 150 -3.29 4.22 -7.02
CA VAL A 150 -3.37 4.72 -8.40
C VAL A 150 -2.98 3.62 -9.40
N LEU A 151 -1.92 2.87 -9.11
CA LEU A 151 -1.47 1.76 -9.95
C LEU A 151 -2.47 0.59 -9.95
N LEU A 152 -2.96 0.18 -8.77
CA LEU A 152 -3.98 -0.87 -8.65
C LEU A 152 -5.27 -0.48 -9.39
N GLY A 153 -5.67 0.79 -9.30
CA GLY A 153 -6.83 1.31 -10.03
C GLY A 153 -6.68 1.23 -11.55
N THR A 154 -5.48 1.52 -12.06
CA THR A 154 -5.21 1.51 -13.50
C THR A 154 -5.21 0.09 -14.07
N SER A 155 -4.70 -0.90 -13.34
CA SER A 155 -4.57 -2.28 -13.84
C SER A 155 -5.75 -3.18 -13.46
N VAL A 156 -6.06 -3.29 -12.17
CA VAL A 156 -7.00 -4.30 -11.64
C VAL A 156 -8.43 -3.82 -11.79
N ILE A 157 -8.72 -2.63 -11.27
CA ILE A 157 -10.09 -2.09 -11.27
C ILE A 157 -10.60 -1.90 -12.71
N PHE A 158 -9.76 -1.39 -13.61
CA PHE A 158 -10.16 -1.20 -15.01
C PHE A 158 -10.42 -2.53 -15.74
N SER A 159 -9.55 -3.54 -15.54
CA SER A 159 -9.77 -4.86 -16.16
C SER A 159 -11.00 -5.57 -15.59
N ASP A 160 -11.24 -5.47 -14.29
CA ASP A 160 -12.37 -6.14 -13.64
C ASP A 160 -13.70 -5.46 -13.99
N ILE A 161 -13.72 -4.12 -14.08
CA ILE A 161 -14.89 -3.37 -14.59
C ILE A 161 -15.20 -3.76 -16.03
N LEU A 162 -14.18 -3.88 -16.89
CA LEU A 162 -14.41 -4.30 -18.29
C LEU A 162 -14.95 -5.73 -18.40
N LYS A 163 -14.47 -6.66 -17.55
CA LYS A 163 -14.94 -8.05 -17.53
C LYS A 163 -16.33 -8.20 -16.91
N ALA A 164 -16.58 -7.51 -15.79
CA ALA A 164 -17.84 -7.60 -15.06
C ALA A 164 -18.95 -6.73 -15.68
N GLY A 165 -18.58 -5.74 -16.50
CA GLY A 165 -19.48 -4.82 -17.17
C GLY A 165 -20.31 -3.98 -16.19
N ALA A 166 -21.43 -3.45 -16.68
CA ALA A 166 -22.33 -2.61 -15.88
C ALA A 166 -22.94 -3.36 -14.67
N LEU A 167 -23.16 -4.67 -14.78
CA LEU A 167 -23.76 -5.47 -13.72
C LEU A 167 -22.86 -5.60 -12.50
N GLY A 168 -21.56 -5.84 -12.70
CA GLY A 168 -20.58 -5.88 -11.60
C GLY A 168 -20.47 -4.54 -10.88
N LEU A 169 -20.51 -3.44 -11.63
CA LEU A 169 -20.46 -2.09 -11.05
C LEU A 169 -21.70 -1.78 -10.20
N ILE A 170 -22.89 -2.14 -10.70
CA ILE A 170 -24.15 -1.97 -9.95
C ILE A 170 -24.11 -2.82 -8.68
N GLN A 171 -23.66 -4.08 -8.77
CA GLN A 171 -23.54 -4.95 -7.60
C GLN A 171 -22.58 -4.36 -6.55
N ALA A 172 -21.39 -3.92 -6.95
CA ALA A 172 -20.44 -3.29 -6.05
C ALA A 172 -21.05 -2.06 -5.35
N LEU A 173 -21.73 -1.21 -6.11
CA LEU A 173 -22.41 -0.03 -5.57
C LEU A 173 -23.50 -0.41 -4.55
N VAL A 174 -24.34 -1.40 -4.87
CA VAL A 174 -25.40 -1.89 -3.98
C VAL A 174 -24.81 -2.44 -2.69
N VAL A 175 -23.73 -3.24 -2.77
CA VAL A 175 -23.05 -3.80 -1.58
C VAL A 175 -22.46 -2.69 -0.72
N VAL A 176 -21.70 -1.76 -1.32
CA VAL A 176 -21.07 -0.65 -0.59
C VAL A 176 -22.12 0.20 0.11
N LEU A 177 -23.20 0.59 -0.59
CA LEU A 177 -24.27 1.38 0.01
C LEU A 177 -24.99 0.61 1.12
N SER A 178 -25.33 -0.66 0.89
CA SER A 178 -26.04 -1.48 1.89
C SER A 178 -25.23 -1.63 3.17
N VAL A 179 -23.94 -1.96 3.06
CA VAL A 179 -23.05 -2.10 4.22
C VAL A 179 -22.84 -0.75 4.91
N TRP A 180 -22.66 0.33 4.14
CA TRP A 180 -22.45 1.66 4.70
C TRP A 180 -23.65 2.14 5.52
N TYR A 181 -24.87 2.06 4.96
CA TYR A 181 -26.10 2.45 5.64
C TYR A 181 -26.36 1.59 6.88
N PHE A 182 -26.13 0.28 6.78
CA PHE A 182 -26.29 -0.63 7.92
C PHE A 182 -25.29 -0.30 9.05
N ALA A 183 -24.02 -0.10 8.71
CA ALA A 183 -22.99 0.29 9.68
C ALA A 183 -23.30 1.65 10.32
N PHE A 184 -23.76 2.62 9.52
CA PHE A 184 -24.11 3.96 10.01
C PHE A 184 -25.32 3.91 10.95
N TRP A 185 -26.35 3.16 10.57
CA TRP A 185 -27.52 2.93 11.42
C TRP A 185 -27.13 2.27 12.75
N LEU A 186 -26.25 1.26 12.70
CA LEU A 186 -25.78 0.58 13.90
C LEU A 186 -24.98 1.53 14.82
N CYS A 187 -24.10 2.36 14.26
CA CYS A 187 -23.36 3.37 15.03
C CYS A 187 -24.29 4.39 15.70
N LYS A 188 -25.30 4.88 14.97
CA LYS A 188 -26.33 5.79 15.53
C LYS A 188 -27.13 5.11 16.65
N LYS A 189 -27.46 3.82 16.51
CA LYS A 189 -28.15 3.05 17.56
C LYS A 189 -27.29 2.89 18.82
N LEU A 190 -25.98 2.74 18.66
CA LEU A 190 -25.01 2.67 19.75
C LEU A 190 -24.65 4.06 20.34
N LYS A 191 -25.30 5.14 19.88
CA LYS A 191 -25.07 6.52 20.32
C LYS A 191 -23.61 6.97 20.15
N ILE A 192 -22.97 6.47 19.11
CA ILE A 192 -21.63 6.90 18.72
C ILE A 192 -21.71 8.30 18.11
N ASP A 193 -20.67 9.10 18.33
CA ASP A 193 -20.52 10.43 17.74
C ASP A 193 -20.67 10.41 16.21
N GLU A 194 -21.21 11.47 15.62
CA GLU A 194 -21.57 11.52 14.21
C GLU A 194 -20.36 11.47 13.29
N GLU A 195 -19.29 12.21 13.64
CA GLU A 195 -18.04 12.20 12.89
C GLU A 195 -17.42 10.79 12.91
N LEU A 196 -17.39 10.14 14.08
CA LEU A 196 -16.85 8.80 14.24
C LEU A 196 -17.70 7.76 13.48
N SER A 197 -19.03 7.91 13.52
CA SER A 197 -19.96 7.04 12.80
C SER A 197 -19.73 7.11 11.29
N LEU A 198 -19.58 8.31 10.72
CA LEU A 198 -19.29 8.49 9.30
C LEU A 198 -17.94 7.86 8.93
N MET A 199 -16.90 8.08 9.74
CA MET A 199 -15.57 7.51 9.48
C MET A 199 -15.58 5.97 9.56
N ILE A 200 -16.23 5.38 10.57
CA ILE A 200 -16.30 3.92 10.74
C ILE A 200 -17.12 3.27 9.63
N SER A 201 -18.28 3.84 9.29
CA SER A 201 -19.12 3.30 8.22
C SER A 201 -18.41 3.29 6.88
N SER A 202 -17.71 4.38 6.55
CA SER A 202 -16.89 4.44 5.33
C SER A 202 -15.69 3.49 5.37
N ALA A 203 -15.08 3.30 6.54
CA ALA A 203 -13.99 2.36 6.69
C ALA A 203 -14.45 0.92 6.42
N VAL A 204 -15.57 0.51 7.02
CA VAL A 204 -16.03 -0.89 6.96
C VAL A 204 -16.62 -1.27 5.61
N SER A 205 -17.20 -0.32 4.86
CA SER A 205 -17.88 -0.62 3.59
C SER A 205 -16.99 -0.56 2.35
N ILE A 206 -15.75 -0.05 2.48
CA ILE A 206 -14.83 0.17 1.34
C ILE A 206 -13.46 -0.46 1.66
N CYS A 207 -12.41 0.36 1.75
CA CYS A 207 -11.01 -0.05 1.84
C CYS A 207 -10.40 0.18 3.23
N GLY A 208 -11.23 0.35 4.27
CA GLY A 208 -10.76 0.55 5.63
C GLY A 208 -10.14 1.93 5.85
N VAL A 209 -8.82 1.95 6.07
CA VAL A 209 -8.06 3.13 6.52
C VAL A 209 -8.13 4.29 5.54
N SER A 210 -7.97 4.05 4.23
CA SER A 210 -8.01 5.11 3.22
C SER A 210 -9.40 5.75 3.07
N ALA A 211 -10.48 4.97 3.23
CA ALA A 211 -11.83 5.50 3.21
C ALA A 211 -12.13 6.35 4.46
N ALA A 212 -11.60 5.96 5.63
CA ALA A 212 -11.70 6.75 6.85
C ALA A 212 -10.98 8.11 6.70
N ILE A 213 -9.76 8.12 6.13
CA ILE A 213 -8.99 9.35 5.88
C ILE A 213 -9.72 10.27 4.91
N ALA A 214 -10.22 9.74 3.79
CA ALA A 214 -10.96 10.52 2.81
C ALA A 214 -12.25 11.13 3.40
N THR A 215 -12.99 10.34 4.21
CA THR A 215 -14.20 10.82 4.88
C THR A 215 -13.88 11.90 5.91
N ALA A 216 -12.84 11.70 6.73
CA ALA A 216 -12.39 12.70 7.70
C ALA A 216 -11.98 14.02 7.04
N GLY A 217 -11.30 13.96 5.88
CA GLY A 217 -10.98 15.14 5.08
C GLY A 217 -12.21 15.86 4.54
N ALA A 218 -13.22 15.11 4.07
CA ALA A 218 -14.46 15.67 3.53
C ALA A 218 -15.32 16.36 4.60
N ILE A 219 -15.43 15.77 5.79
CA ILE A 219 -16.22 16.33 6.91
C ILE A 219 -15.41 17.27 7.82
N LYS A 220 -14.10 17.46 7.53
CA LYS A 220 -13.14 18.17 8.40
C LYS A 220 -13.14 17.66 9.84
N GLY A 221 -13.20 16.34 10.00
CA GLY A 221 -13.32 15.68 11.29
C GLY A 221 -12.02 15.71 12.12
N ASP A 222 -12.14 15.48 13.43
CA ASP A 222 -10.99 15.51 14.33
C ASP A 222 -9.95 14.41 14.02
N THR A 223 -8.69 14.83 13.86
CA THR A 223 -7.52 13.95 13.68
C THR A 223 -7.38 12.89 14.78
N LYS A 224 -7.82 13.17 16.02
CA LYS A 224 -7.81 12.18 17.12
C LYS A 224 -8.81 11.06 16.89
N LYS A 225 -10.03 11.41 16.44
CA LYS A 225 -11.08 10.44 16.10
C LYS A 225 -10.67 9.59 14.91
N LEU A 226 -10.07 10.22 13.89
CA LEU A 226 -9.48 9.51 12.75
C LEU A 226 -8.44 8.49 13.21
N SER A 227 -7.48 8.90 14.05
CA SER A 227 -6.45 7.99 14.58
C SER A 227 -7.05 6.81 15.35
N TYR A 228 -8.15 7.02 16.08
CA TYR A 228 -8.86 5.95 16.77
C TYR A 228 -9.51 4.96 15.79
N VAL A 229 -10.20 5.45 14.76
CA VAL A 229 -10.81 4.62 13.72
C VAL A 229 -9.76 3.79 12.99
N ILE A 230 -8.63 4.40 12.61
CA ILE A 230 -7.53 3.70 11.95
C ILE A 230 -7.00 2.56 12.83
N SER A 231 -6.82 2.82 14.13
CA SER A 231 -6.37 1.80 15.09
C SER A 231 -7.37 0.66 15.22
N LEU A 232 -8.67 0.96 15.25
CA LEU A 232 -9.75 -0.02 15.34
C LEU A 232 -9.88 -0.85 14.05
N VAL A 233 -9.65 -0.26 12.89
CA VAL A 233 -9.58 -0.99 11.63
C VAL A 233 -8.36 -1.92 11.61
N LEU A 234 -7.19 -1.45 12.07
CA LEU A 234 -5.98 -2.28 12.11
C LEU A 234 -6.12 -3.45 13.09
N ILE A 235 -6.64 -3.22 14.30
CA ILE A 235 -6.80 -4.29 15.30
C ILE A 235 -7.78 -5.38 14.86
N THR A 236 -8.73 -5.04 13.99
CA THR A 236 -9.70 -5.99 13.43
C THR A 236 -9.21 -6.64 12.14
N ALA A 237 -8.59 -5.87 11.25
CA ALA A 237 -8.06 -6.34 9.97
C ALA A 237 -6.89 -7.30 10.12
N ILE A 238 -5.97 -7.08 11.07
CA ILE A 238 -4.78 -7.92 11.24
C ILE A 238 -5.17 -9.37 11.61
N PRO A 239 -6.00 -9.62 12.64
CA PRO A 239 -6.50 -10.96 12.89
C PRO A 239 -7.25 -11.53 11.70
N MET A 240 -8.13 -10.74 11.08
CA MET A 240 -8.91 -11.20 9.92
C MET A 240 -8.01 -11.66 8.76
N MET A 241 -6.94 -10.93 8.44
CA MET A 241 -5.96 -11.32 7.42
C MET A 241 -5.24 -12.63 7.77
N ILE A 242 -4.98 -12.88 9.07
CA ILE A 242 -4.32 -14.10 9.53
C ILE A 242 -5.29 -15.30 9.51
N PHE A 243 -6.57 -15.08 9.82
CA PHE A 243 -7.57 -16.15 9.90
C PHE A 243 -8.27 -16.47 8.58
N MET A 244 -8.45 -15.49 7.69
CA MET A 244 -9.07 -15.68 6.37
C MET A 244 -8.47 -16.82 5.54
N PRO A 245 -7.14 -17.04 5.49
CA PRO A 245 -6.59 -18.18 4.73
C PRO A 245 -7.02 -19.57 5.25
N TYR A 246 -7.52 -19.65 6.49
CA TYR A 246 -8.01 -20.89 7.09
C TYR A 246 -9.53 -21.12 6.91
N LEU A 247 -10.27 -20.11 6.39
CA LEU A 247 -11.71 -20.17 6.09
C LEU A 247 -11.95 -20.42 4.61
#